data_AF-A0A533UU70-F1
#
_entry.id   AF-A0A533UU70-F1
#
_cell.length_a   1.000
_cell.length_b   1.000
_cell.length_c   1.000
_cell.angle_alpha   90.00
_cell.angle_beta   90.00
_cell.angle_gamma   90.00
#
_symmetry.space_group_name_H-M   'P 1'
#
loop_
_entity.id
_entity.type
_entity.pdbx_description
1 polymer ?
#
loop_
_entity_poly.entity_id
_entity_poly.type
_entity_poly.pdbx_seq_one_letter_code
_entity_poly.pdbx_strand_id
1 'polypeptide(L)'
;MLNYDQPLYRPPSEARSLIFQVTLGCSFNKCSFCNMYRTKEYQERSWDEIKMEIDLASKHLPESRRIFLADGDALNLPTEKMIQILSYIRQKFPNIERISCYAMPKNILEKSPEDLKKLHEAGLEMFYIGIESGSDIILKKVTKGATGQTIIKACQKAKDAGYIISCMIILGLGGKTYSRQHVEDTARILNATSPHYVGTLTLHLEEGIRDEFLTKFKEPFIPIDDSDALDELEMLIRNMNPNAPVIFRANHGSNAYPIGGTFPQDKEAMLQKISYLREHPQLCRPVGLRGF
;
A
#
# COMPACT_ATOMS: atom_id res chain seq x y z
N MET A 1 -11.79 -21.13 -14.51
CA MET A 1 -11.36 -20.41 -13.28
C MET A 1 -10.06 -19.71 -13.61
N LEU A 2 -9.86 -18.46 -13.20
CA LEU A 2 -8.56 -17.79 -13.39
C LEU A 2 -7.50 -18.55 -12.60
N ASN A 3 -6.36 -18.84 -13.22
CA ASN A 3 -5.27 -19.55 -12.58
C ASN A 3 -4.24 -18.54 -12.08
N TYR A 4 -4.27 -18.24 -10.80
CA TYR A 4 -3.35 -17.28 -10.20
C TYR A 4 -2.01 -17.93 -9.85
N ASP A 5 -0.94 -17.21 -10.13
CA ASP A 5 0.38 -17.53 -9.60
C ASP A 5 0.40 -17.16 -8.12
N GLN A 6 0.48 -18.16 -7.25
CA GLN A 6 0.41 -17.99 -5.80
C GLN A 6 1.81 -17.81 -5.20
N PRO A 7 1.97 -17.04 -4.11
CA PRO A 7 0.93 -16.34 -3.34
C PRO A 7 0.47 -15.04 -4.00
N LEU A 8 -0.83 -14.73 -3.92
CA LEU A 8 -1.43 -13.52 -4.45
C LEU A 8 -1.82 -12.54 -3.34
N TYR A 9 -1.38 -11.28 -3.46
CA TYR A 9 -1.67 -10.24 -2.48
C TYR A 9 -2.46 -9.08 -3.06
N ARG A 10 -3.35 -8.53 -2.24
CA ARG A 10 -4.14 -7.34 -2.56
C ARG A 10 -4.46 -6.55 -1.29
N PRO A 11 -4.73 -5.25 -1.40
CA PRO A 11 -5.21 -4.46 -0.27
C PRO A 11 -6.59 -4.97 0.20
N PRO A 12 -6.95 -4.88 1.48
CA PRO A 12 -8.28 -5.26 1.96
C PRO A 12 -9.44 -4.55 1.24
N SER A 13 -9.22 -3.31 0.78
CA SER A 13 -10.19 -2.54 0.00
C SER A 13 -10.47 -3.10 -1.41
N GLU A 14 -9.61 -3.99 -1.90
CA GLU A 14 -9.75 -4.70 -3.18
C GLU A 14 -10.33 -6.12 -3.00
N ALA A 15 -10.85 -6.46 -1.81
CA ALA A 15 -11.39 -7.79 -1.50
C ALA A 15 -12.49 -8.28 -2.46
N ARG A 16 -13.21 -7.36 -3.10
CA ARG A 16 -14.28 -7.63 -4.07
C ARG A 16 -13.90 -7.31 -5.52
N SER A 17 -12.66 -6.92 -5.77
CA SER A 17 -12.20 -6.60 -7.12
C SER A 17 -11.86 -7.87 -7.88
N LEU A 18 -12.14 -7.87 -9.18
CA LEU A 18 -11.62 -8.86 -10.10
C LEU A 18 -10.12 -8.63 -10.25
N ILE A 19 -9.33 -9.70 -10.21
CA ILE A 19 -7.88 -9.60 -10.15
C ILE A 19 -7.26 -10.13 -11.43
N PHE A 20 -6.34 -9.36 -11.99
CA PHE A 20 -5.44 -9.80 -13.05
C PHE A 20 -4.00 -9.60 -12.60
N GLN A 21 -3.18 -10.64 -12.69
CA GLN A 21 -1.73 -10.50 -12.58
C GLN A 21 -1.22 -10.13 -13.97
N VAL A 22 -0.83 -8.88 -14.18
CA VAL A 22 -0.25 -8.44 -15.45
C VAL A 22 1.28 -8.48 -15.42
N THR A 23 1.83 -8.47 -14.21
CA THR A 23 3.19 -8.83 -13.86
C THR A 23 3.14 -9.87 -12.74
N LEU A 24 4.26 -10.54 -12.50
CA LEU A 24 4.49 -11.40 -11.36
C LEU A 24 5.55 -10.78 -10.44
N GLY A 25 5.44 -11.03 -9.14
CA GLY A 25 6.42 -10.61 -8.14
C GLY A 25 6.57 -9.09 -7.98
N CYS A 26 7.75 -8.65 -7.55
CA CYS A 26 8.10 -7.23 -7.37
C CYS A 26 9.46 -6.96 -8.01
N SER A 27 9.61 -5.94 -8.85
CA SER A 27 10.89 -5.65 -9.52
C SER A 27 12.01 -5.25 -8.56
N PHE A 28 11.67 -4.78 -7.36
CA PHE A 28 12.63 -4.34 -6.36
C PHE A 28 13.04 -5.46 -5.39
N ASN A 29 12.06 -6.21 -4.86
CA ASN A 29 12.18 -7.40 -3.98
C ASN A 29 13.33 -7.45 -2.95
N LYS A 30 13.76 -6.29 -2.42
CA LYS A 30 14.91 -6.16 -1.50
C LYS A 30 14.55 -5.66 -0.10
N CYS A 31 13.29 -5.27 0.10
CA CYS A 31 12.76 -4.80 1.39
C CYS A 31 12.90 -5.91 2.44
N SER A 32 13.65 -5.65 3.51
CA SER A 32 13.97 -6.68 4.49
C SER A 32 12.79 -7.14 5.34
N PHE A 33 11.71 -6.34 5.39
CA PHE A 33 10.49 -6.64 6.13
C PHE A 33 9.41 -7.33 5.26
N CYS A 34 9.61 -7.44 3.95
CA CYS A 34 8.58 -7.91 3.03
C CYS A 34 8.85 -9.35 2.59
N ASN A 35 7.96 -10.26 2.98
CA ASN A 35 8.00 -11.66 2.54
C ASN A 35 7.13 -11.93 1.30
N MET A 36 6.22 -11.01 0.95
CA MET A 36 5.15 -11.23 -0.02
C MET A 36 5.63 -11.84 -1.35
N TYR A 37 6.72 -11.31 -1.92
CA TYR A 37 7.17 -11.67 -3.26
C TYR A 37 8.47 -12.48 -3.27
N ARG A 38 8.89 -13.06 -2.13
CA ARG A 38 10.18 -13.78 -2.02
C ARG A 38 10.22 -15.09 -2.80
N THR A 39 9.06 -15.70 -3.05
CA THR A 39 8.94 -16.92 -3.86
C THR A 39 8.69 -16.63 -5.35
N LYS A 40 8.69 -15.36 -5.77
CA LYS A 40 8.41 -14.95 -7.15
C LYS A 40 9.56 -14.15 -7.73
N GLU A 41 9.91 -14.45 -8.97
CA GLU A 41 10.76 -13.59 -9.78
C GLU A 41 9.89 -12.57 -10.51
N TYR A 42 10.42 -11.35 -10.68
CA TYR A 42 9.69 -10.35 -11.44
C TYR A 42 9.61 -10.77 -12.91
N GLN A 43 8.40 -10.86 -13.43
CA GLN A 43 8.15 -11.19 -14.83
C GLN A 43 6.99 -10.37 -15.37
N GLU A 44 7.14 -9.85 -16.59
CA GLU A 44 6.00 -9.34 -17.33
C GLU A 44 5.29 -10.47 -18.05
N ARG A 45 3.98 -10.61 -17.86
CA ARG A 45 3.22 -11.64 -18.56
C ARG A 45 2.99 -11.26 -20.01
N SER A 46 2.78 -12.26 -20.85
CA SER A 46 2.53 -12.03 -22.28
C SER A 46 1.15 -11.43 -22.50
N TRP A 47 0.99 -10.69 -23.61
CA TRP A 47 -0.31 -10.13 -23.99
C TRP A 47 -1.36 -11.23 -24.18
N ASP A 48 -1.01 -12.35 -24.82
CA ASP A 48 -1.96 -13.41 -25.15
C ASP A 48 -2.52 -14.09 -23.90
N GLU A 49 -1.70 -14.33 -22.87
CA GLU A 49 -2.14 -14.86 -21.58
C GLU A 49 -3.10 -13.89 -20.87
N ILE A 50 -2.71 -12.60 -20.78
CA ILE A 50 -3.53 -11.57 -20.12
C ILE A 50 -4.86 -11.41 -20.86
N LYS A 51 -4.83 -11.36 -22.19
CA LYS A 51 -6.02 -11.22 -23.04
C LYS A 51 -6.96 -12.40 -22.86
N MET A 52 -6.43 -13.63 -22.84
CA MET A 52 -7.23 -14.84 -22.62
C MET A 52 -7.93 -14.82 -21.26
N GLU A 53 -7.24 -14.38 -20.20
CA GLU A 53 -7.84 -14.23 -18.87
C GLU A 53 -8.94 -13.18 -18.82
N ILE A 54 -8.73 -12.03 -19.46
CA ILE A 54 -9.75 -10.97 -19.58
C ILE A 54 -10.98 -11.49 -20.37
N ASP A 55 -10.77 -12.21 -21.47
CA ASP A 55 -11.84 -12.83 -22.26
C ASP A 55 -12.64 -13.85 -21.45
N LEU A 56 -11.96 -14.68 -20.65
CA LEU A 56 -12.60 -15.66 -19.78
C LEU A 56 -13.39 -14.96 -18.66
N ALA A 57 -12.78 -14.01 -17.97
CA ALA A 57 -13.41 -13.33 -16.85
C ALA A 57 -14.60 -12.48 -17.28
N SER A 58 -14.54 -11.80 -18.42
CA SER A 58 -15.67 -10.99 -18.93
C SER A 58 -16.90 -11.83 -19.27
N LYS A 59 -16.72 -13.10 -19.67
CA LYS A 59 -17.85 -14.03 -19.90
C LYS A 59 -18.51 -14.51 -18.61
N HIS A 60 -17.72 -14.69 -17.54
CA HIS A 60 -18.19 -15.28 -16.29
C HIS A 60 -18.56 -14.25 -15.21
N LEU A 61 -17.95 -13.07 -15.25
CA LEU A 61 -18.09 -12.01 -14.25
C LEU A 61 -18.30 -10.63 -14.92
N PRO A 62 -19.24 -10.48 -15.88
CA PRO A 62 -19.42 -9.23 -16.65
C PRO A 62 -19.79 -8.02 -15.78
N GLU A 63 -20.42 -8.26 -14.64
CA GLU A 63 -20.86 -7.22 -13.68
C GLU A 63 -19.73 -6.69 -12.78
N SER A 64 -18.48 -7.10 -13.03
CA SER A 64 -17.33 -6.63 -12.25
C SER A 64 -17.16 -5.11 -12.39
N ARG A 65 -17.35 -4.38 -11.30
CA ARG A 65 -17.22 -2.91 -11.25
C ARG A 65 -15.82 -2.44 -10.85
N ARG A 66 -14.98 -3.32 -10.32
CA ARG A 66 -13.61 -3.00 -9.89
C ARG A 66 -12.62 -4.05 -10.34
N ILE A 67 -11.48 -3.59 -10.80
CA ILE A 67 -10.35 -4.43 -11.17
C ILE A 67 -9.10 -3.99 -10.42
N PHE A 68 -8.34 -4.97 -9.94
CA PHE A 68 -7.03 -4.77 -9.35
C PHE A 68 -5.97 -5.49 -10.20
N LEU A 69 -5.01 -4.73 -10.70
CA LEU A 69 -3.82 -5.28 -11.35
C LEU A 69 -2.83 -5.65 -10.25
N ALA A 70 -2.79 -6.94 -9.93
CA ALA A 70 -2.13 -7.47 -8.74
C ALA A 70 -0.64 -7.75 -8.95
N ASP A 71 -0.05 -8.32 -7.90
CA ASP A 71 1.37 -8.44 -7.60
C ASP A 71 2.06 -7.08 -7.37
N GLY A 72 3.32 -7.13 -6.98
CA GLY A 72 4.00 -6.04 -6.30
C GLY A 72 4.38 -4.87 -7.19
N ASP A 73 4.30 -5.04 -8.51
CA ASP A 73 4.81 -4.03 -9.42
C ASP A 73 4.20 -4.02 -10.84
N ALA A 74 2.88 -3.79 -10.95
CA ALA A 74 2.23 -3.67 -12.24
C ALA A 74 2.66 -2.39 -13.01
N LEU A 75 2.95 -1.28 -12.31
CA LEU A 75 3.27 0.01 -12.93
C LEU A 75 4.63 -0.01 -13.67
N ASN A 76 5.49 -0.99 -13.39
CA ASN A 76 6.77 -1.15 -14.10
C ASN A 76 6.62 -1.58 -15.57
N LEU A 77 5.43 -2.06 -16.00
CA LEU A 77 5.18 -2.37 -17.42
C LEU A 77 5.44 -1.15 -18.33
N PRO A 78 5.91 -1.36 -19.57
CA PRO A 78 5.95 -0.31 -20.58
C PRO A 78 4.58 0.36 -20.76
N THR A 79 4.58 1.69 -20.95
CA THR A 79 3.35 2.51 -20.99
C THR A 79 2.37 1.98 -22.02
N GLU A 80 2.83 1.71 -23.25
CA GLU A 80 1.99 1.21 -24.34
C GLU A 80 1.36 -0.15 -24.04
N LYS A 81 2.11 -1.06 -23.40
CA LYS A 81 1.59 -2.38 -22.99
C LYS A 81 0.50 -2.24 -21.93
N MET A 82 0.70 -1.34 -20.95
CA MET A 82 -0.33 -1.06 -19.94
C MET A 82 -1.57 -0.41 -20.57
N ILE A 83 -1.41 0.54 -21.50
CA ILE A 83 -2.54 1.15 -22.24
C ILE A 83 -3.32 0.09 -23.02
N GLN A 84 -2.63 -0.84 -23.70
CA GLN A 84 -3.25 -1.95 -24.41
C GLN A 84 -4.14 -2.80 -23.48
N ILE A 85 -3.62 -3.15 -22.29
CA ILE A 85 -4.34 -3.91 -21.28
C ILE A 85 -5.56 -3.13 -20.76
N LEU A 86 -5.38 -1.89 -20.34
CA LEU A 86 -6.45 -1.05 -19.79
C LEU A 86 -7.58 -0.83 -20.80
N SER A 87 -7.23 -0.53 -22.06
CA SER A 87 -8.19 -0.33 -23.14
C SER A 87 -9.01 -1.59 -23.39
N TYR A 88 -8.36 -2.76 -23.37
CA TYR A 88 -9.05 -4.03 -23.56
C TYR A 88 -9.95 -4.40 -22.38
N ILE A 89 -9.51 -4.12 -21.16
CA ILE A 89 -10.35 -4.28 -19.96
C ILE A 89 -11.60 -3.40 -20.08
N ARG A 90 -11.47 -2.10 -20.41
CA ARG A 90 -12.63 -1.20 -20.55
C ARG A 90 -13.57 -1.64 -21.68
N GLN A 91 -13.04 -2.18 -22.78
CA GLN A 91 -13.85 -2.74 -23.86
C GLN A 91 -14.68 -3.95 -23.37
N LYS A 92 -14.11 -4.79 -22.50
CA LYS A 92 -14.72 -6.04 -22.04
C LYS A 92 -15.60 -5.89 -20.80
N PHE A 93 -15.38 -4.85 -20.01
CA PHE A 93 -16.12 -4.51 -18.81
C PHE A 93 -16.66 -3.08 -18.93
N PRO A 94 -17.75 -2.85 -19.70
CA PRO A 94 -18.25 -1.51 -19.99
C PRO A 94 -18.74 -0.73 -18.75
N ASN A 95 -19.07 -1.44 -17.67
CA ASN A 95 -19.53 -0.87 -16.40
C ASN A 95 -18.41 -0.75 -15.34
N ILE A 96 -17.14 -0.88 -15.75
CA ILE A 96 -16.01 -0.76 -14.83
C ILE A 96 -15.94 0.66 -14.24
N GLU A 97 -15.91 0.76 -12.91
CA GLU A 97 -15.80 2.04 -12.20
C GLU A 97 -14.37 2.39 -11.86
N ARG A 98 -13.52 1.37 -11.63
CA ARG A 98 -12.14 1.61 -11.21
C ARG A 98 -11.20 0.48 -11.57
N ILE A 99 -10.05 0.86 -12.14
CA ILE A 99 -8.86 0.00 -12.23
C ILE A 99 -7.77 0.57 -11.32
N SER A 100 -7.12 -0.29 -10.53
CA SER A 100 -6.09 0.12 -9.57
C SER A 100 -4.94 -0.87 -9.50
N CYS A 101 -3.80 -0.44 -8.97
CA CYS A 101 -2.63 -1.30 -8.76
C CYS A 101 -1.76 -0.86 -7.59
N TYR A 102 -0.83 -1.72 -7.17
CA TYR A 102 0.31 -1.27 -6.37
C TYR A 102 1.27 -0.44 -7.22
N ALA A 103 1.77 0.65 -6.66
CA ALA A 103 2.76 1.50 -7.31
C ALA A 103 3.88 1.87 -6.34
N MET A 104 5.10 1.50 -6.68
CA MET A 104 6.27 1.95 -5.92
C MET A 104 6.57 3.42 -6.24
N PRO A 105 7.02 4.23 -5.26
CA PRO A 105 7.45 5.61 -5.49
C PRO A 105 8.45 5.73 -6.66
N LYS A 106 9.39 4.79 -6.76
CA LYS A 106 10.38 4.74 -7.84
C LYS A 106 9.73 4.69 -9.22
N ASN A 107 8.75 3.82 -9.42
CA ASN A 107 8.16 3.57 -10.75
C ASN A 107 7.28 4.74 -11.19
N ILE A 108 6.61 5.41 -10.24
CA ILE A 108 5.91 6.67 -10.50
C ILE A 108 6.91 7.75 -10.95
N LEU A 109 8.10 7.79 -10.36
CA LEU A 109 9.14 8.76 -10.74
C LEU A 109 9.76 8.47 -12.10
N GLU A 110 9.89 7.20 -12.50
CA GLU A 110 10.45 6.78 -13.79
C GLU A 110 9.51 7.06 -14.98
N LYS A 111 8.19 6.97 -14.81
CA LYS A 111 7.23 7.35 -15.86
C LYS A 111 7.25 8.85 -16.12
N SER A 112 7.19 9.33 -17.36
CA SER A 112 7.04 10.77 -17.58
C SER A 112 5.67 11.26 -17.08
N PRO A 113 5.49 12.56 -16.77
CA PRO A 113 4.17 13.11 -16.45
C PRO A 113 3.13 12.81 -17.56
N GLU A 114 3.56 12.87 -18.82
CA GLU A 114 2.72 12.54 -19.99
C GLU A 114 2.32 11.06 -20.01
N ASP A 115 3.25 10.14 -19.71
CA ASP A 115 2.91 8.72 -19.59
C ASP A 115 1.89 8.46 -18.49
N LEU A 116 2.07 9.07 -17.31
CA LEU A 116 1.11 8.93 -16.21
C LEU A 116 -0.27 9.46 -16.60
N LYS A 117 -0.33 10.58 -17.31
CA LYS A 117 -1.58 11.15 -17.81
C LYS A 117 -2.26 10.22 -18.81
N LYS A 118 -1.53 9.69 -19.79
CA LYS A 118 -2.06 8.71 -20.76
C LYS A 118 -2.59 7.45 -20.08
N LEU A 119 -1.88 6.94 -19.07
CA LEU A 119 -2.32 5.78 -18.29
C LEU A 119 -3.60 6.07 -17.50
N HIS A 120 -3.72 7.28 -16.95
CA HIS A 120 -4.92 7.72 -16.24
C HIS A 120 -6.11 7.81 -17.20
N GLU A 121 -5.93 8.45 -18.36
CA GLU A 121 -6.94 8.55 -19.42
C GLU A 121 -7.35 7.18 -19.98
N ALA A 122 -6.42 6.22 -20.07
CA ALA A 122 -6.71 4.84 -20.43
C ALA A 122 -7.49 4.08 -19.34
N GLY A 123 -7.53 4.59 -18.11
CA GLY A 123 -8.40 4.12 -17.05
C GLY A 123 -7.73 3.58 -15.80
N LEU A 124 -6.42 3.71 -15.64
CA LEU A 124 -5.77 3.40 -14.37
C LEU A 124 -5.96 4.58 -13.42
N GLU A 125 -6.85 4.45 -12.45
CA GLU A 125 -7.37 5.62 -11.70
C GLU A 125 -6.84 5.71 -10.28
N MET A 126 -6.28 4.62 -9.75
CA MET A 126 -5.85 4.57 -8.35
C MET A 126 -4.56 3.79 -8.11
N PHE A 127 -3.69 4.35 -7.27
CA PHE A 127 -2.47 3.71 -6.78
C PHE A 127 -2.51 3.42 -5.28
N TYR A 128 -2.08 2.21 -4.93
CA TYR A 128 -1.67 1.86 -3.57
C TYR A 128 -0.16 2.04 -3.44
N ILE A 129 0.25 3.02 -2.63
CA ILE A 129 1.65 3.43 -2.50
C ILE A 129 2.18 3.03 -1.12
N GLY A 130 3.09 2.06 -1.09
CA GLY A 130 3.81 1.68 0.13
C GLY A 130 4.86 2.73 0.50
N ILE A 131 4.51 3.61 1.45
CA ILE A 131 5.45 4.58 2.02
C ILE A 131 6.21 3.96 3.21
N GLU A 132 5.53 3.09 3.96
CA GLU A 132 6.00 2.31 5.11
C GLU A 132 6.44 3.14 6.32
N SER A 133 7.35 4.10 6.11
CA SER A 133 7.87 5.04 7.09
C SER A 133 8.29 6.33 6.38
N GLY A 134 8.15 7.47 7.05
CA GLY A 134 8.71 8.72 6.56
C GLY A 134 10.18 8.95 6.91
N SER A 135 10.76 8.14 7.81
CA SER A 135 12.13 8.30 8.27
C SER A 135 13.12 7.67 7.30
N ASP A 136 14.02 8.49 6.74
CA ASP A 136 15.09 8.02 5.85
C ASP A 136 16.04 7.03 6.54
N ILE A 137 16.21 7.13 7.86
CA ILE A 137 17.00 6.18 8.66
C ILE A 137 16.35 4.79 8.60
N ILE A 138 15.03 4.71 8.88
CA ILE A 138 14.28 3.46 8.84
C ILE A 138 14.22 2.91 7.41
N LEU A 139 13.89 3.76 6.42
CA LEU A 139 13.80 3.36 5.01
C LEU A 139 15.12 2.76 4.50
N LYS A 140 16.26 3.30 4.93
CA LYS A 140 17.59 2.75 4.64
C LYS A 140 17.83 1.41 5.34
N LYS A 141 17.52 1.32 6.63
CA LYS A 141 17.66 0.08 7.43
C LYS A 141 16.88 -1.08 6.83
N VAL A 142 15.67 -0.81 6.34
CA VAL A 142 14.82 -1.84 5.74
C VAL A 142 15.00 -2.01 4.24
N THR A 143 15.96 -1.30 3.65
CA THR A 143 16.28 -1.36 2.21
C THR A 143 15.04 -1.07 1.34
N LYS A 144 14.25 -0.02 1.61
CA LYS A 144 13.04 0.30 0.82
C LYS A 144 13.34 0.86 -0.58
N GLY A 145 14.54 1.41 -0.77
CA GLY A 145 14.93 2.03 -2.05
C GLY A 145 14.25 3.39 -2.32
N ALA A 146 13.78 4.07 -1.28
CA ALA A 146 13.17 5.39 -1.34
C ALA A 146 13.60 6.24 -0.15
N THR A 147 13.51 7.56 -0.31
CA THR A 147 13.58 8.56 0.77
C THR A 147 12.25 9.28 0.91
N GLY A 148 12.02 9.93 2.06
CA GLY A 148 10.83 10.74 2.28
C GLY A 148 10.64 11.82 1.22
N GLN A 149 11.74 12.41 0.72
CA GLN A 149 11.68 13.38 -0.38
C GLN A 149 11.23 12.75 -1.70
N THR A 150 11.71 11.55 -2.03
CA THR A 150 11.26 10.84 -3.25
C THR A 150 9.81 10.38 -3.14
N ILE A 151 9.36 9.99 -1.94
CA ILE A 151 7.97 9.62 -1.67
C ILE A 151 7.05 10.82 -1.89
N ILE A 152 7.40 12.00 -1.35
CA ILE A 152 6.63 13.24 -1.57
C ILE A 152 6.53 13.55 -3.06
N LYS A 153 7.66 13.53 -3.78
CA LYS A 153 7.69 13.78 -5.23
C LYS A 153 6.82 12.80 -6.01
N ALA A 154 6.87 11.51 -5.67
CA ALA A 154 6.05 10.49 -6.33
C ALA A 154 4.56 10.71 -6.08
N CYS A 155 4.16 10.97 -4.82
CA CYS A 155 2.76 11.19 -4.48
C CYS A 155 2.20 12.45 -5.16
N GLN A 156 2.98 13.54 -5.17
CA GLN A 156 2.55 14.78 -5.84
C GLN A 156 2.41 14.56 -7.34
N LYS A 157 3.39 13.92 -7.98
CA LYS A 157 3.37 13.62 -9.41
C LYS A 157 2.17 12.74 -9.80
N ALA A 158 1.81 11.75 -8.98
CA ALA A 158 0.61 10.96 -9.18
C ALA A 158 -0.66 11.81 -9.07
N LYS A 159 -0.77 12.67 -8.04
CA LYS A 159 -1.93 13.57 -7.89
C LYS A 159 -2.06 14.57 -9.04
N ASP A 160 -0.94 15.13 -9.50
CA ASP A 160 -0.90 16.08 -10.63
C ASP A 160 -1.39 15.43 -11.93
N ALA A 161 -1.20 14.11 -12.08
CA ALA A 161 -1.71 13.32 -13.20
C ALA A 161 -3.16 12.82 -13.01
N GLY A 162 -3.83 13.20 -11.91
CA GLY A 162 -5.25 12.90 -11.65
C GLY A 162 -5.53 11.68 -10.78
N TYR A 163 -4.50 10.95 -10.33
CA TYR A 163 -4.70 9.68 -9.62
C TYR A 163 -5.25 9.86 -8.19
N ILE A 164 -6.15 8.94 -7.83
CA ILE A 164 -6.44 8.64 -6.44
C ILE A 164 -5.24 7.89 -5.84
N ILE A 165 -4.79 8.28 -4.65
CA ILE A 165 -3.65 7.61 -3.99
C ILE A 165 -4.04 7.15 -2.58
N SER A 166 -3.65 5.90 -2.27
CA SER A 166 -3.77 5.29 -0.95
C SER A 166 -2.39 4.95 -0.41
N CYS A 167 -1.93 5.69 0.60
CA CYS A 167 -0.63 5.47 1.21
C CYS A 167 -0.71 4.42 2.33
N MET A 168 0.26 3.51 2.40
CA MET A 168 0.36 2.48 3.44
C MET A 168 1.56 2.73 4.34
N ILE A 169 1.35 2.61 5.66
CA ILE A 169 2.32 2.85 6.73
C ILE A 169 2.43 1.59 7.58
N ILE A 170 3.62 1.26 8.07
CA ILE A 170 3.86 0.11 8.94
C ILE A 170 4.25 0.61 10.33
N LEU A 171 3.30 0.54 11.27
CA LEU A 171 3.54 0.77 12.69
C LEU A 171 4.57 -0.24 13.20
N GLY A 172 5.52 0.23 14.00
CA GLY A 172 6.59 -0.58 14.56
C GLY A 172 7.77 -0.83 13.65
N LEU A 173 7.78 -0.31 12.42
CA LEU A 173 8.90 -0.54 11.48
C LEU A 173 10.24 -0.02 12.01
N GLY A 174 10.20 1.03 12.85
CA GLY A 174 11.37 1.57 13.54
C GLY A 174 11.72 0.87 14.86
N GLY A 175 10.89 -0.06 15.33
CA GLY A 175 10.94 -0.57 16.70
C GLY A 175 10.74 0.56 17.73
N LYS A 176 10.91 0.25 19.02
CA LYS A 176 10.84 1.27 20.08
C LYS A 176 11.87 2.39 19.89
N THR A 177 13.05 2.06 19.36
CA THR A 177 14.19 2.99 19.18
C THR A 177 13.86 4.19 18.30
N TYR A 178 13.21 3.98 17.15
CA TYR A 178 12.89 5.06 16.20
C TYR A 178 11.41 5.42 16.14
N SER A 179 10.61 4.94 17.08
CA SER A 179 9.15 5.12 17.10
C SER A 179 8.73 6.58 16.93
N ARG A 180 9.35 7.49 17.69
CA ARG A 180 9.10 8.93 17.60
C ARG A 180 9.40 9.50 16.21
N GLN A 181 10.61 9.22 15.72
CA GLN A 181 11.08 9.72 14.43
C GLN A 181 10.25 9.14 13.27
N HIS A 182 9.90 7.86 13.34
CA HIS A 182 9.04 7.18 12.36
C HIS A 182 7.76 7.99 12.15
N VAL A 183 7.07 8.32 13.23
CA VAL A 183 5.77 8.97 13.19
C VAL A 183 5.88 10.44 12.81
N GLU A 184 6.81 11.21 13.39
CA GLU A 184 7.00 12.62 13.06
C GLU A 184 7.33 12.81 11.56
N ASP A 185 8.26 12.01 11.03
CA ASP A 185 8.63 12.07 9.62
C ASP A 185 7.50 11.56 8.70
N THR A 186 6.74 10.54 9.13
CA THR A 186 5.57 10.05 8.38
C THR A 186 4.48 11.11 8.31
N ALA A 187 4.13 11.74 9.43
CA ALA A 187 3.16 12.83 9.48
C ALA A 187 3.56 14.00 8.57
N ARG A 188 4.85 14.36 8.55
CA ARG A 188 5.39 15.38 7.62
C ARG A 188 5.11 15.03 6.16
N ILE A 189 5.32 13.79 5.74
CA ILE A 189 5.03 13.34 4.36
C ILE A 189 3.54 13.37 4.08
N LEU A 190 2.71 12.86 5.00
CA LEU A 190 1.26 12.82 4.81
C LEU A 190 0.67 14.23 4.72
N ASN A 191 1.16 15.18 5.53
CA ASN A 191 0.72 16.57 5.49
C ASN A 191 1.16 17.27 4.20
N ALA A 192 2.36 16.96 3.70
CA ALA A 192 2.87 17.53 2.46
C ALA A 192 2.15 16.99 1.22
N THR A 193 1.66 15.75 1.26
CA THR A 193 1.07 15.07 0.09
C THR A 193 -0.46 15.03 0.12
N SER A 194 -1.09 15.06 1.30
CA SER A 194 -2.52 14.90 1.54
C SER A 194 -3.14 13.83 0.63
N PRO A 195 -2.79 12.55 0.83
CA PRO A 195 -3.30 11.46 0.01
C PRO A 195 -4.81 11.27 0.25
N HIS A 196 -5.51 10.66 -0.71
CA HIS A 196 -6.95 10.44 -0.57
C HIS A 196 -7.25 9.43 0.55
N TYR A 197 -6.39 8.43 0.68
CA TYR A 197 -6.49 7.40 1.71
C TYR A 197 -5.15 7.18 2.41
N VAL A 198 -5.20 6.87 3.70
CA VAL A 198 -4.08 6.38 4.49
C VAL A 198 -4.50 5.11 5.22
N GLY A 199 -3.74 4.04 4.99
CA GLY A 199 -3.85 2.77 5.70
C GLY A 199 -2.66 2.55 6.61
N THR A 200 -2.89 2.07 7.82
CA THR A 200 -1.80 1.58 8.68
C THR A 200 -1.87 0.07 8.82
N LEU A 201 -0.73 -0.58 8.78
CA LEU A 201 -0.52 -1.98 9.13
C LEU A 201 0.41 -2.01 10.36
N THR A 202 0.40 -3.09 11.12
CA THR A 202 1.43 -3.33 12.14
C THR A 202 2.47 -4.29 11.57
N LEU A 203 3.74 -4.05 11.86
CA LEU A 203 4.85 -4.89 11.41
C LEU A 203 4.61 -6.35 11.81
N HIS A 204 4.63 -7.22 10.81
CA HIS A 204 4.60 -8.67 11.00
C HIS A 204 5.85 -9.25 10.33
N LEU A 205 6.75 -9.83 11.12
CA LEU A 205 7.97 -10.46 10.62
C LEU A 205 7.76 -11.97 10.57
N GLU A 206 7.54 -12.48 9.36
CA GLU A 206 7.50 -13.92 9.11
C GLU A 206 8.89 -14.55 9.31
N GLU A 207 8.92 -15.83 9.70
CA GLU A 207 10.16 -16.54 10.02
C GLU A 207 11.18 -16.47 8.88
N GLY A 208 10.73 -16.59 7.63
CA GLY A 208 11.60 -16.58 6.44
C GLY A 208 12.34 -15.27 6.17
N ILE A 209 11.93 -14.14 6.77
CA ILE A 209 12.57 -12.82 6.57
C ILE A 209 13.15 -12.24 7.86
N ARG A 210 12.89 -12.86 9.02
CA ARG A 210 13.27 -12.30 10.32
C ARG A 210 14.77 -12.06 10.44
N ASP A 211 15.59 -13.04 10.07
CA ASP A 211 17.05 -12.93 10.16
C ASP A 211 17.61 -11.92 9.16
N GLU A 212 17.04 -11.87 7.95
CA GLU A 212 17.39 -10.86 6.95
C GLU A 212 17.06 -9.45 7.46
N PHE A 213 15.88 -9.27 8.08
CA PHE A 213 15.46 -8.03 8.69
C PHE A 213 16.43 -7.56 9.75
N LEU A 214 16.71 -8.40 10.75
CA LEU A 214 17.61 -8.06 11.87
C LEU A 214 19.03 -7.76 11.39
N THR A 215 19.53 -8.54 10.43
CA THR A 215 20.87 -8.33 9.83
C THR A 215 20.95 -6.98 9.11
N LYS A 216 19.94 -6.64 8.30
CA LYS A 216 19.90 -5.38 7.55
C LYS A 216 19.60 -4.16 8.43
N PHE A 217 18.89 -4.35 9.55
CA PHE A 217 18.62 -3.28 10.51
C PHE A 217 19.90 -2.76 11.18
N LYS A 218 20.94 -3.60 11.27
CA LYS A 218 22.32 -3.29 11.72
C LYS A 218 22.46 -2.80 13.16
N GLU A 219 21.45 -3.01 13.98
CA GLU A 219 21.44 -2.71 15.41
C GLU A 219 20.39 -3.58 16.12
N PRO A 220 20.42 -3.69 17.46
CA PRO A 220 19.38 -4.38 18.21
C PRO A 220 18.00 -3.79 17.92
N PHE A 221 17.10 -4.62 17.40
CA PHE A 221 15.71 -4.24 17.13
C PHE A 221 14.83 -4.62 18.32
N ILE A 222 14.22 -3.61 18.95
CA ILE A 222 13.25 -3.82 20.03
C ILE A 222 11.85 -3.71 19.42
N PRO A 223 11.11 -4.82 19.26
CA PRO A 223 9.76 -4.78 18.70
C PRO A 223 8.83 -3.98 19.60
N ILE A 224 7.81 -3.38 18.97
CA ILE A 224 6.71 -2.73 19.67
C ILE A 224 5.65 -3.77 20.06
N ASP A 225 4.96 -3.55 21.17
CA ASP A 225 3.74 -4.27 21.55
C ASP A 225 2.47 -3.53 21.10
N ASP A 226 1.30 -4.04 21.49
CA ASP A 226 0.01 -3.44 21.11
C ASP A 226 -0.22 -2.06 21.73
N SER A 227 0.34 -1.79 22.91
CA SER A 227 0.24 -0.48 23.56
C SER A 227 1.14 0.51 22.83
N ASP A 228 2.39 0.13 22.55
CA ASP A 228 3.31 0.95 21.77
C ASP A 228 2.74 1.26 20.37
N ALA A 229 2.09 0.29 19.71
CA ALA A 229 1.44 0.51 18.40
C ALA A 229 0.30 1.51 18.50
N LEU A 230 -0.46 1.49 19.60
CA LEU A 230 -1.53 2.44 19.86
C LEU A 230 -0.96 3.84 20.16
N ASP A 231 0.18 3.93 20.84
CA ASP A 231 0.90 5.19 21.09
C ASP A 231 1.46 5.80 19.80
N GLU A 232 2.07 4.98 18.92
CA GLU A 232 2.50 5.42 17.59
C GLU A 232 1.33 5.97 16.76
N LEU A 233 0.21 5.24 16.77
CA LEU A 233 -0.98 5.63 16.06
C LEU A 233 -1.58 6.94 16.59
N GLU A 234 -1.61 7.12 17.92
CA GLU A 234 -2.04 8.36 18.56
C GLU A 234 -1.17 9.53 18.11
N MET A 235 0.15 9.38 18.20
CA MET A 235 1.10 10.42 17.83
C MET A 235 1.01 10.76 16.34
N LEU A 236 0.76 9.76 15.48
CA LEU A 236 0.56 9.98 14.05
C LEU A 236 -0.68 10.83 13.80
N ILE A 237 -1.82 10.44 14.41
CA ILE A 237 -3.08 11.17 14.25
C ILE A 237 -2.97 12.59 14.82
N ARG A 238 -2.29 12.78 15.96
CA ARG A 238 -2.03 14.11 16.53
C ARG A 238 -1.21 14.99 15.59
N ASN A 239 -0.16 14.46 14.97
CA ASN A 239 0.74 15.21 14.09
C ASN A 239 0.21 15.37 12.65
N MET A 240 -0.81 14.61 12.25
CA MET A 240 -1.49 14.80 10.98
C MET A 240 -2.34 16.07 10.98
N ASN A 241 -2.12 16.89 9.96
CA ASN A 241 -2.84 18.10 9.62
C ASN A 241 -2.81 18.30 8.08
N PRO A 242 -3.45 17.40 7.32
CA PRO A 242 -3.44 17.48 5.86
C PRO A 242 -4.23 18.72 5.37
N ASN A 243 -3.82 19.25 4.23
CA ASN A 243 -4.47 20.42 3.59
C ASN A 243 -5.71 20.05 2.76
N ALA A 244 -6.07 18.77 2.68
CA ALA A 244 -7.25 18.24 2.02
C ALA A 244 -7.83 17.07 2.83
N PRO A 245 -9.10 16.70 2.63
CA PRO A 245 -9.68 15.56 3.33
C PRO A 245 -8.91 14.26 3.08
N VAL A 246 -8.63 13.50 4.15
CA VAL A 246 -7.91 12.22 4.09
C VAL A 246 -8.71 11.15 4.82
N ILE A 247 -9.07 10.07 4.12
CA ILE A 247 -9.73 8.92 4.72
C ILE A 247 -8.67 8.03 5.38
N PHE A 248 -8.70 7.94 6.70
CA PHE A 248 -7.70 7.21 7.49
C PHE A 248 -8.27 5.90 8.02
N ARG A 249 -7.55 4.78 7.86
CA ARG A 249 -7.96 3.45 8.29
C ARG A 249 -6.80 2.65 8.89
N ALA A 250 -6.90 2.34 10.18
CA ALA A 250 -6.08 1.38 10.90
C ALA A 250 -6.92 0.14 11.20
N ASN A 251 -7.34 -0.58 10.16
CA ASN A 251 -8.22 -1.74 10.27
C ASN A 251 -7.70 -2.96 9.51
N HIS A 252 -6.42 -2.94 9.14
CA HIS A 252 -5.75 -4.06 8.51
C HIS A 252 -5.83 -5.32 9.38
N GLY A 253 -5.69 -6.50 8.79
CA GLY A 253 -5.66 -7.79 9.49
C GLY A 253 -4.67 -7.81 10.67
N SER A 254 -3.55 -7.09 10.50
CA SER A 254 -2.44 -7.06 11.46
C SER A 254 -2.63 -6.08 12.62
N ASN A 255 -3.56 -5.12 12.54
CA ASN A 255 -3.76 -4.16 13.61
C ASN A 255 -4.49 -4.79 14.81
N ALA A 256 -4.05 -4.46 16.01
CA ALA A 256 -4.70 -4.85 17.26
C ALA A 256 -6.08 -4.19 17.41
N TYR A 257 -6.20 -2.91 17.04
CA TYR A 257 -7.42 -2.15 17.23
C TYR A 257 -7.89 -1.48 15.94
N PRO A 258 -9.18 -1.60 15.57
CA PRO A 258 -9.73 -0.92 14.41
C PRO A 258 -10.00 0.56 14.72
N ILE A 259 -9.23 1.47 14.12
CA ILE A 259 -9.42 2.92 14.23
C ILE A 259 -9.57 3.52 12.83
N GLY A 260 -10.43 4.52 12.68
CA GLY A 260 -10.58 5.19 11.40
C GLY A 260 -11.57 6.34 11.44
N GLY A 261 -11.36 7.28 10.52
CA GLY A 261 -12.13 8.51 10.38
C GLY A 261 -11.67 9.26 9.13
N THR A 262 -12.18 10.46 8.93
CA THR A 262 -11.79 11.38 7.86
C THR A 262 -11.18 12.63 8.49
N PHE A 263 -9.93 12.96 8.13
CA PHE A 263 -9.32 14.23 8.54
C PHE A 263 -9.91 15.40 7.75
N PRO A 264 -10.05 16.59 8.36
CA PRO A 264 -9.81 16.89 9.78
C PRO A 264 -10.99 16.52 10.71
N GLN A 265 -12.16 16.20 10.15
CA GLN A 265 -13.45 16.14 10.87
C GLN A 265 -13.45 15.15 12.04
N ASP A 266 -12.88 13.96 11.85
CA ASP A 266 -12.93 12.88 12.83
C ASP A 266 -11.65 12.77 13.68
N LYS A 267 -10.73 13.75 13.60
CA LYS A 267 -9.43 13.68 14.31
C LYS A 267 -9.62 13.49 15.81
N GLU A 268 -10.41 14.33 16.45
CA GLU A 268 -10.66 14.24 17.90
C GLU A 268 -11.42 12.96 18.28
N ALA A 269 -12.37 12.52 17.44
CA ALA A 269 -13.10 11.26 17.67
C ALA A 269 -12.16 10.05 17.62
N MET A 270 -11.18 10.04 16.71
CA MET A 270 -10.16 8.99 16.66
C MET A 270 -9.26 9.01 17.89
N LEU A 271 -8.84 10.19 18.37
CA LEU A 271 -8.01 10.32 19.57
C LEU A 271 -8.75 9.86 20.85
N GLN A 272 -10.02 10.23 20.99
CA GLN A 272 -10.87 9.76 22.09
C GLN A 272 -11.03 8.24 22.06
N LYS A 273 -11.23 7.66 20.87
CA LYS A 273 -11.31 6.20 20.70
C LYS A 273 -10.01 5.52 21.13
N ILE A 274 -8.86 6.08 20.78
CA ILE A 274 -7.55 5.57 21.22
C ILE A 274 -7.45 5.59 22.75
N SER A 275 -7.80 6.69 23.41
CA SER A 275 -7.78 6.77 24.88
C SER A 275 -8.68 5.71 25.52
N TYR A 276 -9.88 5.52 24.98
CA TYR A 276 -10.78 4.46 25.45
C TYR A 276 -10.17 3.06 25.27
N LEU A 277 -9.59 2.75 24.11
CA LEU A 277 -8.99 1.44 23.84
C LEU A 277 -7.79 1.14 24.73
N ARG A 278 -7.01 2.17 25.10
CA ARG A 278 -5.89 2.04 26.04
C ARG A 278 -6.36 1.54 27.42
N GLU A 279 -7.53 1.98 27.86
CA GLU A 279 -8.14 1.55 29.12
C GLU A 279 -8.85 0.19 29.02
N HIS A 280 -9.06 -0.32 27.79
CA HIS A 280 -9.82 -1.54 27.50
C HIS A 280 -9.03 -2.53 26.64
N PRO A 281 -7.85 -3.01 27.10
CA PRO A 281 -6.96 -3.87 26.30
C PRO A 281 -7.61 -5.21 25.88
N GLN A 282 -8.64 -5.67 26.59
CA GLN A 282 -9.43 -6.85 26.25
C GLN A 282 -10.19 -6.73 24.91
N LEU A 283 -10.33 -5.52 24.36
CA LEU A 283 -10.99 -5.27 23.07
C LEU A 283 -10.05 -5.47 21.88
N CYS A 284 -8.77 -5.82 22.11
CA CYS A 284 -7.83 -6.06 21.03
C CYS A 284 -8.25 -7.29 20.22
N ARG A 285 -7.98 -7.25 18.90
CA ARG A 285 -8.07 -8.45 18.07
C ARG A 285 -7.07 -9.49 18.63
N PRO A 286 -7.48 -10.71 18.97
CA PRO A 286 -6.55 -11.73 19.46
C PRO A 286 -5.43 -12.00 18.45
N VAL A 287 -4.20 -12.24 18.94
CA VAL A 287 -3.01 -12.45 18.08
C VAL A 287 -3.23 -13.57 17.06
N GLY A 288 -3.86 -14.68 17.45
CA GLY A 288 -4.16 -15.80 16.55
C GLY A 288 -5.21 -15.51 15.46
N LEU A 289 -5.90 -14.37 15.54
CA LEU A 289 -6.85 -13.90 14.52
C LEU A 289 -6.29 -12.73 13.68
N ARG A 290 -5.03 -12.32 13.93
CA ARG A 290 -4.35 -11.31 13.13
C ARG A 290 -3.66 -11.97 11.95
N GLY A 291 -3.67 -11.29 10.81
CA GLY A 291 -3.06 -11.76 9.57
C GLY A 291 -2.48 -10.62 8.76
N PHE A 292 -1.51 -10.96 7.90
CA PHE A 292 -0.91 -10.06 6.94
C PHE A 292 -1.56 -10.25 5.56
#